data_AF-K5WFR6-F1
#
_entry.id   AF-K5WFR6-F1
#
_cell.length_a   1.000
_cell.length_b   1.000
_cell.length_c   1.000
_cell.angle_alpha   90.00
_cell.angle_beta   90.00
_cell.angle_gamma   90.00
#
_symmetry.space_group_name_H-M   'P 1'
#
loop_
_entity.id
_entity.type
_entity.pdbx_description
1 polymer ?
#
loop_
_entity_poly.entity_id
_entity_poly.type
_entity_poly.pdbx_seq_one_letter_code
_entity_poly.pdbx_strand_id
1 'polypeptide(L)'
;IVSDSKYTIAASTQHCSHWEDIGWIEVANAHLIRSALYRLRARSTPTTFAWVKGHSGNTGNESADMEAACGALFDGTDKTLLRINLTFDVQRAKLHSLTQSLSYHSLRNFCGHTIRPTTLTCLSDIQLVIDDRTGLLPTTASIWKSLHPCDHDIEHKSRDFLYKGLHNALRIRSFWTNIPRYID
;
A
#
# COMPACT_ATOMS: atom_id res chain seq x y z
N ILE A 1 -1.15 28.73 2.60
CA ILE A 1 -1.77 27.70 1.73
C ILE A 1 -3.13 27.38 2.30
N VAL A 2 -4.17 27.52 1.48
CA VAL A 2 -5.55 27.16 1.84
C VAL A 2 -5.85 25.80 1.20
N SER A 3 -6.45 24.87 1.94
CA SER A 3 -6.86 23.57 1.42
C SER A 3 -8.03 23.01 2.23
N ASP A 4 -8.91 22.28 1.56
CA ASP A 4 -9.99 21.53 2.18
C ASP A 4 -9.58 20.14 2.68
N SER A 5 -8.41 19.65 2.25
CA SER A 5 -7.87 18.36 2.66
C SER A 5 -7.23 18.44 4.04
N LYS A 6 -7.97 17.97 5.05
CA LYS A 6 -7.41 17.80 6.41
C LYS A 6 -6.18 16.88 6.41
N TYR A 7 -6.18 15.86 5.54
CA TYR A 7 -5.10 14.89 5.44
C TYR A 7 -3.79 15.55 5.03
N THR A 8 -3.78 16.39 3.98
CA THR A 8 -2.56 17.04 3.49
C THR A 8 -2.01 18.06 4.49
N ILE A 9 -2.91 18.79 5.17
CA ILE A 9 -2.54 19.75 6.22
C ILE A 9 -1.94 19.03 7.41
N ALA A 10 -2.60 18.00 7.95
CA ALA A 10 -2.10 17.22 9.08
C ALA A 10 -0.79 16.51 8.74
N ALA A 11 -0.68 15.95 7.54
CA ALA A 11 0.56 15.37 7.01
C ALA A 11 1.72 16.38 7.04
N SER A 12 1.48 17.61 6.61
CA SER A 12 2.52 18.65 6.48
C SER A 12 2.86 19.34 7.80
N THR A 13 1.96 19.33 8.78
CA THR A 13 2.10 20.14 10.01
C THR A 13 2.23 19.31 11.29
N GLN A 14 1.52 18.20 11.42
CA GLN A 14 1.44 17.41 12.66
C GLN A 14 2.22 16.10 12.57
N HIS A 15 2.11 15.40 11.45
CA HIS A 15 2.68 14.05 11.31
C HIS A 15 4.08 14.04 10.69
N CYS A 16 4.46 15.07 9.95
CA CYS A 16 5.72 15.12 9.19
C CYS A 16 6.96 14.78 10.03
N SER A 17 7.08 15.36 11.24
CA SER A 17 8.24 15.11 12.10
C SER A 17 8.34 13.65 12.52
N HIS A 18 7.22 13.03 12.90
CA HIS A 18 7.21 11.63 13.30
C HIS A 18 7.49 10.70 12.11
N TRP A 19 6.91 11.01 10.94
CA TRP A 19 7.14 10.22 9.72
C TRP A 19 8.60 10.26 9.25
N GLU A 20 9.27 11.41 9.38
CA GLU A 20 10.71 11.50 9.13
C GLU A 20 11.51 10.67 10.12
N ASP A 21 11.13 10.69 11.40
CA ASP A 21 11.79 9.91 12.44
C ASP A 21 11.71 8.40 12.20
N ILE A 22 10.57 7.91 11.69
CA ILE A 22 10.42 6.49 11.30
C ILE A 22 10.87 6.22 9.87
N GLY A 23 11.54 7.17 9.20
CA GLY A 23 12.06 6.99 7.84
C GLY A 23 10.97 6.71 6.80
N TRP A 24 9.75 7.20 7.03
CA TRP A 24 8.58 7.03 6.17
C TRP A 24 8.14 5.58 5.96
N ILE A 25 8.50 4.67 6.87
CA ILE A 25 8.09 3.26 6.85
C ILE A 25 6.56 3.16 7.05
N GLU A 26 5.89 2.39 6.20
CA GLU A 26 4.43 2.13 6.25
C GLU A 26 3.56 3.41 6.21
N VAL A 27 4.09 4.51 5.65
CA VAL A 27 3.33 5.76 5.46
C VAL A 27 2.70 5.77 4.07
N ALA A 28 1.37 5.78 4.02
CA ALA A 28 0.63 5.91 2.77
C ALA A 28 1.02 7.20 2.03
N ASN A 29 1.20 7.12 0.71
CA ASN A 29 1.57 8.26 -0.15
C ASN A 29 2.87 8.98 0.25
N ALA A 30 3.77 8.31 0.98
CA ALA A 30 5.01 8.90 1.50
C ALA A 30 5.80 9.68 0.44
N HIS A 31 5.95 9.14 -0.77
CA HIS A 31 6.69 9.79 -1.84
C HIS A 31 6.08 11.14 -2.25
N LEU A 32 4.75 11.26 -2.32
CA LEU A 32 4.05 12.51 -2.63
C LEU A 32 4.25 13.52 -1.51
N ILE A 33 3.99 13.10 -0.27
CA ILE A 33 4.06 13.99 0.91
C ILE A 33 5.50 14.48 1.12
N ARG A 34 6.50 13.59 1.00
CA ARG A 34 7.92 13.95 1.06
C ARG A 34 8.27 15.00 0.03
N SER A 35 7.87 14.80 -1.23
CA SER A 35 8.16 15.75 -2.30
C SER A 35 7.55 17.13 -2.03
N ALA A 36 6.32 17.18 -1.53
CA ALA A 36 5.65 18.43 -1.16
C ALA A 36 6.33 19.10 0.05
N LEU A 37 6.59 18.34 1.12
CA LEU A 37 7.19 18.82 2.36
C LEU A 37 8.57 19.43 2.13
N TYR A 38 9.42 18.78 1.34
CA TYR A 38 10.76 19.29 1.06
C TYR A 38 10.73 20.55 0.20
N ARG A 39 9.76 20.70 -0.71
CA ARG A 39 9.55 21.97 -1.42
C ARG A 39 9.08 23.07 -0.48
N LEU A 40 8.21 22.78 0.47
CA LEU A 40 7.78 23.76 1.48
C LEU A 40 8.96 24.24 2.31
N ARG A 41 9.86 23.34 2.72
CA ARG A 41 11.08 23.67 3.47
C ARG A 41 12.13 24.43 2.66
N ALA A 42 12.17 24.22 1.34
CA ALA A 42 13.05 24.98 0.46
C ALA A 42 12.62 26.45 0.28
N ARG A 43 11.40 26.83 0.71
CA ARG A 43 10.92 28.22 0.65
C ARG A 43 11.62 29.05 1.72
N SER A 44 12.04 30.27 1.34
CA SER A 44 12.69 31.22 2.26
C SER A 44 11.73 31.85 3.28
N THR A 45 10.42 31.70 3.10
CA THR A 45 9.39 32.35 3.93
C THR A 45 8.56 31.32 4.70
N PRO A 46 8.22 31.60 5.97
CA PRO A 46 7.26 30.79 6.71
C PRO A 46 5.97 30.58 5.92
N THR A 47 5.48 29.33 5.88
CA THR A 47 4.25 28.98 5.18
C THR A 47 3.22 28.53 6.20
N THR A 48 2.09 29.24 6.26
CA THR A 48 0.96 28.89 7.12
C THR A 48 -0.07 28.08 6.32
N PHE A 49 -0.74 27.15 7.01
CA PHE A 49 -1.86 26.39 6.46
C PHE A 49 -3.17 26.86 7.08
N ALA A 50 -4.20 26.98 6.25
CA ALA A 50 -5.56 27.23 6.68
C ALA A 50 -6.48 26.15 6.11
N TRP A 51 -7.18 25.44 6.99
CA TRP A 51 -8.19 24.49 6.57
C TRP A 51 -9.50 25.23 6.27
N VAL A 52 -10.12 24.92 5.14
CA VAL A 52 -11.45 25.41 4.76
C VAL A 52 -12.38 24.22 4.52
N LYS A 53 -13.69 24.43 4.65
CA LYS A 53 -14.65 23.40 4.30
C LYS A 53 -14.77 23.35 2.77
N GLY A 54 -14.68 22.15 2.18
CA GLY A 54 -14.93 21.96 0.75
C GLY A 54 -16.36 22.35 0.38
N HIS A 55 -16.55 22.87 -0.83
CA HIS A 55 -17.84 23.32 -1.38
C HIS A 55 -18.59 24.33 -0.49
N SER A 56 -17.87 25.21 0.20
CA SER A 56 -18.46 26.21 1.10
C SER A 56 -18.54 27.62 0.52
N GLY A 57 -18.48 27.79 -0.80
CA GLY A 57 -18.47 29.11 -1.44
C GLY A 57 -17.11 29.82 -1.40
N ASN A 58 -16.01 29.11 -1.08
CA ASN A 58 -14.68 29.72 -1.09
C ASN A 58 -14.15 29.71 -2.54
N THR A 59 -14.20 30.88 -3.18
CA THR A 59 -13.80 31.04 -4.59
C THR A 59 -12.42 30.47 -4.90
N GLY A 60 -11.44 30.63 -4.00
CA GLY A 60 -10.08 30.11 -4.20
C GLY A 60 -10.02 28.59 -4.13
N ASN A 61 -10.74 27.97 -3.20
CA ASN A 61 -10.82 26.51 -3.09
C ASN A 61 -11.59 25.90 -4.27
N GLU A 62 -12.72 26.49 -4.64
CA GLU A 62 -13.57 25.99 -5.73
C GLU A 62 -12.87 26.06 -7.08
N SER A 63 -12.13 27.14 -7.35
CA SER A 63 -11.26 27.20 -8.53
C SER A 63 -10.16 26.14 -8.49
N ALA A 64 -9.55 25.89 -7.33
CA ALA A 64 -8.55 24.84 -7.18
C ALA A 64 -9.12 23.43 -7.40
N ASP A 65 -10.35 23.16 -6.93
CA ASP A 65 -11.06 21.89 -7.16
C ASP A 65 -11.36 21.69 -8.65
N MET A 66 -11.79 22.75 -9.34
CA MET A 66 -12.06 22.71 -10.78
C MET A 66 -10.78 22.43 -11.58
N GLU A 67 -9.68 23.12 -11.27
CA GLU A 67 -8.38 22.88 -11.92
C GLU A 67 -7.86 21.47 -11.62
N ALA A 68 -8.06 20.96 -10.40
CA ALA A 68 -7.72 19.58 -10.06
C ALA A 68 -8.54 18.56 -10.86
N ALA A 69 -9.83 18.82 -11.09
CA ALA A 69 -10.69 17.98 -11.93
C ALA A 69 -10.24 17.99 -13.40
N CYS A 70 -9.88 19.16 -13.94
CA CYS A 70 -9.28 19.26 -15.28
C CYS A 70 -7.94 18.52 -15.36
N GLY A 71 -7.09 18.65 -14.35
CA GLY A 71 -5.81 17.95 -14.26
C GLY A 71 -5.95 16.43 -14.16
N ALA A 72 -7.01 15.93 -13.52
CA ALA A 72 -7.28 14.48 -13.43
C ALA A 72 -7.62 13.86 -14.79
N LEU A 73 -8.12 14.65 -15.74
CA LEU A 73 -8.42 14.22 -17.11
C LEU A 73 -7.21 14.34 -18.06
N PHE A 74 -6.10 14.90 -17.59
CA PHE A 74 -4.93 15.17 -18.42
C PHE A 74 -3.87 14.05 -18.29
N ASP A 75 -3.54 13.39 -19.41
CA ASP A 75 -2.61 12.25 -19.44
C ASP A 75 -1.11 12.64 -19.31
N GLY A 76 -0.78 13.92 -19.43
CA GLY A 76 0.60 14.40 -19.34
C GLY A 76 1.08 14.53 -17.89
N THR A 77 1.50 13.41 -17.28
CA THR A 77 2.04 13.47 -15.90
C THR A 77 3.47 14.00 -15.87
N ASP A 78 3.67 15.20 -15.33
CA ASP A 78 5.01 15.74 -15.08
C ASP A 78 5.65 15.14 -13.82
N LYS A 79 6.53 14.15 -14.00
CA LYS A 79 7.26 13.50 -12.92
C LYS A 79 8.36 14.37 -12.31
N THR A 80 8.70 15.52 -12.89
CA THR A 80 9.67 16.44 -12.28
C THR A 80 9.17 16.95 -10.93
N LEU A 81 7.85 17.05 -10.77
CA LEU A 81 7.19 17.38 -9.51
C LEU A 81 7.36 16.30 -8.42
N LEU A 82 7.90 15.13 -8.71
CA LEU A 82 8.21 14.13 -7.68
C LEU A 82 9.69 14.08 -7.30
N ARG A 83 10.55 14.88 -7.96
CA ARG A 83 11.97 14.95 -7.63
C ARG A 83 12.18 15.66 -6.30
N ILE A 84 12.83 14.95 -5.39
CA ILE A 84 13.23 15.42 -4.08
C ILE A 84 14.64 16.01 -4.17
N ASN A 85 14.84 17.20 -3.61
CA ASN A 85 16.18 17.73 -3.41
C ASN A 85 16.85 16.96 -2.26
N LEU A 86 17.97 16.28 -2.57
CA LEU A 86 18.71 15.44 -1.64
C LEU A 86 19.20 16.18 -0.40
N THR A 87 19.39 17.51 -0.45
CA THR A 87 19.78 18.32 0.72
C THR A 87 18.74 18.24 1.84
N PHE A 88 17.46 18.04 1.51
CA PHE A 88 16.38 17.93 2.49
C PHE A 88 15.96 16.48 2.74
N ASP A 89 16.57 15.51 2.05
CA ASP A 89 16.13 14.13 2.12
C ASP A 89 16.73 13.40 3.33
N VAL A 90 15.95 13.29 4.40
CA VAL A 90 16.29 12.42 5.54
C VAL A 90 16.01 10.97 5.13
N GLN A 91 17.02 10.32 4.57
CA GLN A 91 16.88 9.00 3.94
C GLN A 91 16.66 7.83 4.92
N ARG A 92 16.77 8.05 6.23
CA ARG A 92 16.83 6.95 7.21
C ARG A 92 16.01 7.25 8.45
N ALA A 93 15.38 6.20 8.96
CA ALA A 93 14.73 6.22 10.25
C ALA A 93 15.76 6.42 11.37
N LYS A 94 15.40 7.21 12.38
CA LYS A 94 16.16 7.35 13.61
C LYS A 94 16.06 6.06 14.41
N LEU A 95 17.20 5.56 14.89
CA LEU A 95 17.25 4.28 15.60
C LEU A 95 16.35 4.25 16.84
N HIS A 96 16.25 5.36 17.58
CA HIS A 96 15.42 5.46 18.79
C HIS A 96 13.91 5.48 18.49
N SER A 97 13.51 5.82 17.26
CA SER A 97 12.09 5.85 16.85
C SER A 97 11.66 4.54 16.19
N LEU A 98 12.60 3.65 15.86
CA LEU A 98 12.31 2.36 15.29
C LEU A 98 11.85 1.37 16.35
N THR A 99 10.70 0.76 16.10
CA THR A 99 10.25 -0.43 16.83
C THR A 99 10.69 -1.69 16.09
N GLN A 100 10.64 -2.85 16.76
CA GLN A 100 10.87 -4.14 16.10
C GLN A 100 9.90 -4.35 14.92
N SER A 101 8.63 -3.97 15.08
CA SER A 101 7.64 -4.09 14.01
C SER A 101 7.99 -3.20 12.81
N LEU A 102 8.30 -1.92 13.03
CA LEU A 102 8.72 -1.01 11.94
C LEU A 102 9.98 -1.51 11.23
N SER A 103 10.96 -1.99 11.99
CA SER A 103 12.20 -2.55 11.43
C SER A 103 11.91 -3.77 10.57
N TYR A 104 11.02 -4.66 11.03
CA TYR A 104 10.57 -5.82 10.28
C TYR A 104 9.87 -5.41 8.98
N HIS A 105 8.95 -4.45 9.03
CA HIS A 105 8.28 -3.91 7.84
C HIS A 105 9.27 -3.32 6.84
N SER A 106 10.24 -2.54 7.31
CA SER A 106 11.30 -1.98 6.46
C SER A 106 12.11 -3.06 5.77
N LEU A 107 12.56 -4.08 6.50
CA LEU A 107 13.32 -5.19 5.94
C LEU A 107 12.50 -6.00 4.95
N ARG A 108 11.22 -6.26 5.27
CA ARG A 108 10.30 -6.97 4.37
C ARG A 108 10.10 -6.21 3.06
N ASN A 109 9.92 -4.89 3.12
CA ASN A 109 9.75 -4.05 1.94
C ASN A 109 11.05 -3.94 1.13
N PHE A 110 12.22 -3.96 1.79
CA PHE A 110 13.53 -3.94 1.15
C PHE A 110 13.90 -5.26 0.47
N CYS A 111 13.75 -6.38 1.18
CA CYS A 111 14.06 -7.71 0.66
C CYS A 111 13.04 -8.20 -0.38
N GLY A 112 11.84 -7.60 -0.40
CA GLY A 112 10.73 -8.02 -1.23
C GLY A 112 10.14 -9.36 -0.81
N HIS A 113 9.09 -9.77 -1.52
CA HIS A 113 8.46 -11.07 -1.32
C HIS A 113 9.05 -12.07 -2.30
N THR A 114 9.56 -13.19 -1.77
CA THR A 114 9.92 -14.32 -2.62
C THR A 114 8.63 -14.97 -3.13
N ILE A 115 8.42 -14.87 -4.44
CA ILE A 115 7.32 -15.55 -5.12
C ILE A 115 7.59 -17.06 -5.02
N ARG A 116 6.65 -17.80 -4.42
CA ARG A 116 6.73 -19.26 -4.33
C ARG A 116 6.05 -19.86 -5.56
N PRO A 117 6.78 -20.58 -6.45
CA PRO A 117 6.20 -21.15 -7.66
C PRO A 117 5.00 -22.05 -7.39
N THR A 118 5.07 -22.87 -6.33
CA THR A 118 3.98 -23.75 -5.91
C THR A 118 2.69 -23.00 -5.59
N THR A 119 2.81 -21.86 -4.91
CA THR A 119 1.66 -21.01 -4.57
C THR A 119 1.04 -20.40 -5.83
N LEU A 120 1.84 -20.00 -6.83
CA LEU A 120 1.31 -19.51 -8.10
C LEU A 120 0.55 -20.59 -8.87
N THR A 121 1.07 -21.82 -8.92
CA THR A 121 0.38 -22.95 -9.55
C THR A 121 -0.95 -23.20 -8.86
N CYS A 122 -0.96 -23.29 -7.53
CA CYS A 122 -2.17 -23.48 -6.74
C CYS A 122 -3.22 -22.38 -6.99
N LEU A 123 -2.80 -21.11 -7.06
CA LEU A 123 -3.71 -20.01 -7.36
C LEU A 123 -4.29 -20.11 -8.78
N SER A 124 -3.46 -20.50 -9.75
CA SER A 124 -3.90 -20.70 -11.15
C SER A 124 -4.92 -21.83 -11.25
N ASP A 125 -4.70 -22.94 -10.55
CA ASP A 125 -5.63 -24.06 -10.50
C ASP A 125 -6.98 -23.64 -9.89
N ILE A 126 -6.96 -22.86 -8.81
CA ILE A 126 -8.18 -22.36 -8.16
C ILE A 126 -8.93 -21.40 -9.07
N GLN A 127 -8.23 -20.51 -9.77
CA GLN A 127 -8.84 -19.60 -10.74
C GLN A 127 -9.57 -20.38 -11.84
N LEU A 128 -8.93 -21.41 -12.39
CA LEU A 128 -9.52 -22.28 -13.41
C LEU A 128 -10.77 -23.00 -12.91
N VAL A 129 -10.72 -23.56 -11.70
CA VAL A 129 -11.85 -24.29 -11.11
C VAL A 129 -13.03 -23.36 -10.78
N ILE A 130 -12.77 -22.13 -10.34
CA ILE A 130 -13.83 -21.16 -10.07
C ILE A 130 -14.47 -20.67 -11.38
N ASP A 131 -13.65 -20.42 -12.41
CA ASP A 131 -14.11 -20.01 -13.73
C ASP A 131 -15.00 -21.08 -14.37
N ASP A 132 -14.56 -22.34 -14.33
CA ASP A 132 -15.34 -23.49 -14.83
C ASP A 132 -16.73 -23.60 -14.14
N ARG A 133 -16.80 -23.29 -12.85
CA ARG A 133 -18.05 -23.42 -12.06
C ARG A 133 -18.97 -22.21 -12.13
N THR A 134 -18.41 -21.02 -12.25
CA THR A 134 -19.17 -19.76 -12.08
C THR A 134 -19.17 -18.88 -13.33
N GLY A 135 -18.31 -19.16 -14.30
CA GLY A 135 -18.05 -18.32 -15.47
C GLY A 135 -17.36 -17.00 -15.15
N LEU A 136 -16.82 -16.85 -13.93
CA LEU A 136 -16.12 -15.66 -13.48
C LEU A 136 -14.68 -16.02 -13.10
N LEU A 137 -13.72 -15.27 -13.65
CA LEU A 137 -12.31 -15.43 -13.33
C LEU A 137 -11.91 -14.50 -12.15
N PRO A 138 -11.75 -15.02 -10.92
CA PRO A 138 -11.39 -14.20 -9.78
C PRO A 138 -9.93 -13.74 -9.88
N THR A 139 -9.65 -12.53 -9.42
CA THR A 139 -8.26 -12.09 -9.23
C THR A 139 -7.62 -12.84 -8.06
N THR A 140 -6.31 -13.11 -8.13
CA THR A 140 -5.54 -13.69 -7.02
C THR A 140 -5.71 -12.91 -5.71
N ALA A 141 -5.80 -11.58 -5.79
CA ALA A 141 -6.09 -10.73 -4.65
C ALA A 141 -7.45 -11.02 -3.99
N SER A 142 -8.48 -11.35 -4.78
CA SER A 142 -9.80 -11.72 -4.27
C SER A 142 -9.77 -13.07 -3.55
N ILE A 143 -9.00 -14.03 -4.07
CA ILE A 143 -8.79 -15.34 -3.44
C ILE A 143 -8.07 -15.16 -2.09
N TRP A 144 -7.04 -14.32 -2.04
CA TRP A 144 -6.36 -14.03 -0.77
C TRP A 144 -7.26 -13.28 0.21
N LYS A 145 -8.11 -12.37 -0.30
CA LYS A 145 -9.06 -11.62 0.52
C LYS A 145 -10.07 -12.55 1.19
N SER A 146 -10.59 -13.56 0.50
CA SER A 146 -11.55 -14.51 1.09
C SER A 146 -10.93 -15.41 2.17
N LEU A 147 -9.61 -15.60 2.13
CA LEU A 147 -8.86 -16.32 3.16
C LEU A 147 -8.37 -15.42 4.30
N HIS A 148 -8.62 -14.11 4.22
CA HIS A 148 -8.13 -13.15 5.19
C HIS A 148 -8.87 -13.29 6.54
N PRO A 149 -8.20 -13.07 7.69
CA PRO A 149 -8.81 -13.05 9.02
C PRO A 149 -10.09 -12.20 9.15
N CYS A 150 -10.16 -11.11 8.40
CA CYS A 150 -11.27 -10.15 8.39
C CYS A 150 -12.51 -10.65 7.63
N ASP A 151 -12.39 -11.70 6.82
CA ASP A 151 -13.55 -12.35 6.22
C ASP A 151 -14.16 -13.31 7.26
N HIS A 152 -15.46 -13.17 7.53
CA HIS A 152 -16.15 -13.89 8.61
C HIS A 152 -17.02 -15.03 8.08
N ASP A 153 -17.04 -15.27 6.77
CA ASP A 153 -17.84 -16.31 6.14
C ASP A 153 -17.29 -17.71 6.39
N ILE A 154 -16.00 -17.82 6.73
CA ILE A 154 -15.29 -19.10 6.94
C ILE A 154 -14.68 -19.16 8.34
N GLU A 155 -14.86 -20.28 9.02
CA GLU A 155 -14.21 -20.53 10.32
C GLU A 155 -12.68 -20.36 10.22
N HIS A 156 -12.06 -19.79 11.26
CA HIS A 156 -10.62 -19.56 11.32
C HIS A 156 -9.79 -20.83 11.05
N LYS A 157 -10.18 -21.99 11.61
CA LYS A 157 -9.44 -23.25 11.41
C LYS A 157 -9.42 -23.69 9.94
N SER A 158 -10.55 -23.56 9.26
CA SER A 158 -10.68 -23.89 7.84
C SER A 158 -9.85 -22.95 6.97
N ARG A 159 -9.84 -21.64 7.28
CA ARG A 159 -8.99 -20.67 6.57
C ARG A 159 -7.51 -20.94 6.77
N ASP A 160 -7.08 -21.22 8.00
CA ASP A 160 -5.69 -21.56 8.31
C ASP A 160 -5.24 -22.83 7.57
N PHE A 161 -6.10 -23.85 7.50
CA PHE A 161 -5.86 -25.05 6.70
C PHE A 161 -5.70 -24.71 5.21
N LEU A 162 -6.62 -23.94 4.62
CA LEU A 162 -6.58 -23.56 3.21
C LEU A 162 -5.34 -22.71 2.88
N TYR A 163 -5.02 -21.74 3.74
CA TYR A 163 -3.82 -20.92 3.62
C TYR A 163 -2.54 -21.77 3.62
N LYS A 164 -2.42 -22.70 4.59
CA LYS A 164 -1.26 -23.61 4.66
C LYS A 164 -1.23 -24.58 3.48
N GLY A 165 -2.38 -25.04 3.00
CA GLY A 165 -2.49 -25.89 1.82
C GLY A 165 -2.01 -25.20 0.54
N LEU A 166 -2.43 -23.95 0.31
CA LEU A 166 -1.97 -23.10 -0.79
C LEU A 166 -0.46 -22.86 -0.80
N HIS A 167 0.14 -22.77 0.39
CA HIS A 167 1.58 -22.62 0.54
C HIS A 167 2.34 -23.95 0.50
N ASN A 168 1.66 -25.07 0.25
CA ASN A 168 2.22 -26.42 0.28
C ASN A 168 2.96 -26.71 1.62
N ALA A 169 2.47 -26.13 2.71
CA ALA A 169 3.03 -26.30 4.05
C ALA A 169 2.50 -27.57 4.74
N LEU A 170 1.42 -28.13 4.22
CA LEU A 170 0.83 -29.39 4.68
C LEU A 170 1.24 -30.53 3.74
N ARG A 171 1.22 -31.76 4.26
CA ARG A 171 1.46 -32.98 3.48
C ARG A 171 0.22 -33.33 2.64
N ILE A 172 -0.07 -32.49 1.66
CA ILE A 172 -1.18 -32.66 0.72
C ILE A 172 -0.64 -32.55 -0.71
N ARG A 173 -1.43 -32.99 -1.70
CA ARG A 173 -1.14 -32.83 -3.14
C ARG A 173 0.20 -33.48 -3.55
N SER A 174 1.18 -32.71 -4.02
CA SER A 174 2.44 -33.21 -4.60
C SER A 174 3.33 -33.95 -3.60
N PHE A 175 3.00 -33.91 -2.30
CA PHE A 175 3.64 -34.76 -1.31
C PHE A 175 3.38 -36.25 -1.61
N TRP A 176 2.15 -36.60 -1.97
CA TRP A 176 1.72 -38.00 -2.15
C TRP A 176 2.14 -38.57 -3.51
N THR A 177 2.29 -37.73 -4.52
CA THR A 177 2.77 -38.15 -5.86
C THR A 177 4.19 -38.71 -5.87
N ASN A 178 4.98 -38.39 -4.84
CA ASN A 178 6.35 -38.89 -4.70
C ASN A 178 6.44 -40.26 -4.00
N ILE A 179 5.30 -40.82 -3.56
CA ILE A 179 5.27 -42.12 -2.88
C ILE A 179 5.09 -43.21 -3.94
N PRO A 180 6.06 -44.12 -4.12
CA PRO A 180 5.96 -45.19 -5.11
C PRO A 180 4.72 -46.06 -4.83
N ARG A 181 3.89 -46.27 -5.87
CA ARG A 181 2.62 -47.04 -5.85
C ARG A 181 1.39 -46.33 -5.26
N TYR A 182 1.43 -45.02 -5.04
CA TYR A 182 0.21 -44.26 -4.77
C TYR A 182 -0.56 -44.03 -6.08
N ILE A 183 -1.85 -44.39 -6.12
CA ILE A 183 -2.76 -44.20 -7.26
C ILE A 183 -3.87 -43.28 -6.76
N ASP A 184 -4.07 -42.14 -7.45
CA ASP A 184 -5.15 -41.17 -7.20
C ASP A 184 -6.53 -41.72 -7.59
#